data_AF-A3A072-F1
#
_entry.id   AF-A3A072-F1
#
_cell.length_a   1.000
_cell.length_b   1.000
_cell.length_c   1.000
_cell.angle_alpha   90.00
_cell.angle_beta   90.00
_cell.angle_gamma   90.00
#
_symmetry.space_group_name_H-M   'P 1'
#
loop_
_entity.id
_entity.type
_entity.pdbx_description
1 polymer ?
#
loop_
_entity_poly.entity_id
_entity_poly.type
_entity_poly.pdbx_seq_one_letter_code
_entity_poly.pdbx_strand_id
1 'polypeptide(L)'
;MEIQERAMKHVMEIGEERKRSSLKRRLMMRLRKDGYDASLCRSSWVATAEHPGGDYEYIDVLVAVGHGADTSSTSRLIVDVDFRSQFQLARPAPWYAHLSSRLPPVFVGPPEKLRQAVALLCMAAQRSLRESGLHVPPWRRPSYVQAKWLPCRGVQASALPPGGESAAAANGGDGPRAVVQWSVGKERRRRGGGHRRSGLSVELSDSGAGEVS
;
A
#
# COMPACT_ATOMS: atom_id res chain seq x y z
N MET A 1 -17.92 18.67 -8.41
CA MET A 1 -16.67 18.58 -7.63
C MET A 1 -16.07 17.22 -7.85
N GLU A 2 -14.86 17.21 -8.38
CA GLU A 2 -14.07 16.00 -8.58
C GLU A 2 -13.72 15.38 -7.21
N ILE A 3 -13.70 14.06 -7.10
CA ILE A 3 -13.37 13.35 -5.85
C ILE A 3 -12.03 13.81 -5.25
N GLN A 4 -11.07 14.20 -6.10
CA GLN A 4 -9.79 14.73 -5.68
C GLN A 4 -9.93 16.02 -4.85
N GLU A 5 -10.76 16.98 -5.30
CA GLU A 5 -10.98 18.24 -4.60
C GLU A 5 -11.63 18.00 -3.24
N ARG A 6 -12.64 17.11 -3.18
CA ARG A 6 -13.30 16.74 -1.92
C ARG A 6 -12.35 16.07 -0.95
N ALA A 7 -11.53 15.13 -1.43
CA ALA A 7 -10.54 14.46 -0.60
C ALA A 7 -9.54 15.47 -0.01
N MET A 8 -9.02 16.40 -0.82
CA MET A 8 -8.11 17.45 -0.35
C MET A 8 -8.77 18.38 0.67
N LYS A 9 -9.99 18.84 0.38
CA LYS A 9 -10.78 19.68 1.30
C LYS A 9 -10.98 18.99 2.65
N HIS A 10 -11.41 17.73 2.65
CA HIS A 10 -11.64 16.98 3.89
C HIS A 10 -10.34 16.77 4.68
N VAL A 11 -9.21 16.53 4.01
CA VAL A 11 -7.90 16.41 4.68
C VAL A 11 -7.52 17.72 5.37
N MET A 12 -7.74 18.86 4.72
CA MET A 12 -7.50 20.18 5.33
C MET A 12 -8.44 20.44 6.51
N GLU A 13 -9.71 20.06 6.43
CA GLU A 13 -10.69 20.23 7.52
C GLU A 13 -10.49 19.28 8.70
N ILE A 14 -9.93 18.08 8.48
CA ILE A 14 -9.65 17.12 9.56
C ILE A 14 -8.51 17.62 10.46
N GLY A 15 -7.59 18.43 9.92
CA GLY A 15 -6.41 18.94 10.62
C GLY A 15 -5.31 17.89 10.82
N GLU A 16 -4.28 18.23 11.60
CA GLU A 16 -3.21 17.30 11.97
C GLU A 16 -3.70 16.31 13.04
N GLU A 17 -4.05 15.12 12.59
CA GLU A 17 -4.35 14.00 13.48
C GLU A 17 -3.04 13.31 13.89
N ARG A 18 -2.86 13.04 15.19
CA ARG A 18 -1.62 12.43 15.71
C ARG A 18 -1.35 11.03 15.11
N LYS A 19 -2.40 10.34 14.68
CA LYS A 19 -2.32 9.01 14.05
C LYS A 19 -2.85 9.05 12.62
N ARG A 20 -2.00 8.63 11.68
CA ARG A 20 -2.32 8.58 10.23
C ARG A 20 -3.49 7.64 9.93
N SER A 21 -3.59 6.54 10.67
CA SER A 21 -4.72 5.60 10.58
C SER A 21 -6.05 6.26 10.96
N SER A 22 -6.06 7.10 12.00
CA SER A 22 -7.23 7.89 12.39
C SER A 22 -7.60 8.91 11.31
N LEU A 23 -6.61 9.58 10.69
CA LEU A 23 -6.83 10.51 9.58
C LEU A 23 -7.48 9.82 8.37
N LYS A 24 -6.94 8.67 7.95
CA LYS A 24 -7.50 7.86 6.85
C LYS A 24 -8.92 7.41 7.16
N ARG A 25 -9.20 6.96 8.40
CA ARG A 25 -10.55 6.58 8.82
C ARG A 25 -11.53 7.77 8.80
N ARG A 26 -11.14 8.94 9.29
CA ARG A 26 -11.98 10.15 9.26
C ARG A 26 -12.26 10.61 7.83
N LEU A 27 -11.24 10.58 6.97
CA LEU A 27 -11.40 10.90 5.54
C LEU A 27 -12.39 9.93 4.88
N MET A 28 -12.24 8.63 5.11
CA MET A 28 -13.17 7.61 4.60
C MET A 28 -14.62 7.88 5.07
N MET A 29 -14.83 8.21 6.35
CA MET A 29 -16.18 8.55 6.85
C MET A 29 -16.77 9.79 6.18
N ARG A 30 -15.96 10.82 5.91
CA ARG A 30 -16.41 12.03 5.21
C ARG A 30 -16.74 11.76 3.74
N LEU A 31 -15.93 10.96 3.05
CA LEU A 31 -16.22 10.54 1.67
C LEU A 31 -17.52 9.74 1.58
N ARG A 32 -17.79 8.85 2.56
CA ARG A 32 -19.08 8.15 2.65
C ARG A 32 -20.26 9.10 2.88
N LYS A 33 -20.08 10.10 3.75
CA LYS A 33 -21.11 11.13 4.00
C LYS A 33 -21.43 11.94 2.76
N ASP A 34 -20.44 12.13 1.88
CA ASP A 34 -20.60 12.79 0.59
C ASP A 34 -21.24 11.91 -0.49
N GLY A 35 -21.55 10.64 -0.18
CA GLY A 35 -22.21 9.69 -1.09
C GLY A 35 -21.26 8.81 -1.90
N TYR A 36 -19.95 8.81 -1.62
CA TYR A 36 -19.00 7.92 -2.30
C TYR A 36 -18.93 6.55 -1.61
N ASP A 37 -18.79 5.49 -2.39
CA ASP A 37 -18.47 4.16 -1.87
C ASP A 37 -16.96 4.07 -1.56
N ALA A 38 -16.59 4.56 -0.38
CA ALA A 38 -15.22 4.54 0.13
C ALA A 38 -15.02 3.44 1.17
N SER A 39 -13.88 2.76 1.15
CA SER A 39 -13.51 1.74 2.14
C SER A 39 -12.05 1.89 2.56
N LEU A 40 -11.75 1.53 3.81
CA LEU A 40 -10.36 1.48 4.29
C LEU A 40 -9.80 0.10 3.97
N CYS A 41 -8.81 0.05 3.08
CA CYS A 41 -8.12 -1.17 2.69
C CYS A 41 -6.78 -1.28 3.40
N ARG A 42 -6.40 -2.51 3.74
CA ARG A 42 -5.07 -2.82 4.27
C ARG A 42 -4.42 -3.87 3.39
N SER A 43 -3.22 -3.57 2.91
CA SER A 43 -2.33 -4.53 2.27
C SER A 43 -1.33 -5.05 3.30
N SER A 44 -0.87 -6.28 3.09
CA SER A 44 0.25 -6.86 3.82
C SER A 44 1.06 -7.72 2.85
N TRP A 45 2.38 -7.60 2.88
CA TRP A 45 3.29 -8.41 2.07
C TRP A 45 4.33 -9.09 2.95
N VAL A 46 4.69 -10.31 2.54
CA VAL A 46 5.57 -11.19 3.31
C VAL A 46 7.02 -10.74 3.16
N ALA A 47 7.79 -10.85 4.24
CA ALA A 47 9.23 -10.63 4.20
C ALA A 47 9.90 -11.67 3.30
N THR A 48 10.80 -11.22 2.44
CA THR A 48 11.68 -12.09 1.66
C THR A 48 13.12 -11.90 2.12
N ALA A 49 14.04 -12.76 1.68
CA ALA A 49 15.48 -12.60 1.98
C ALA A 49 16.02 -11.21 1.58
N GLU A 50 15.42 -10.60 0.56
CA GLU A 50 15.85 -9.30 0.02
C GLU A 50 15.05 -8.10 0.55
N HIS A 51 13.84 -8.32 1.07
CA HIS A 51 12.92 -7.23 1.39
C HIS A 51 12.16 -7.47 2.69
N PRO A 52 12.09 -6.48 3.59
CA PRO A 52 11.30 -6.62 4.81
C PRO A 52 9.81 -6.80 4.50
N GLY A 53 9.11 -7.53 5.34
CA GLY A 53 7.66 -7.58 5.28
C GLY A 53 7.08 -6.25 5.75
N GLY A 54 5.83 -5.98 5.38
CA GLY A 54 5.16 -4.77 5.83
C GLY A 54 3.67 -4.83 5.60
N ASP A 55 3.00 -3.86 6.19
CA ASP A 55 1.59 -3.59 5.97
C ASP A 55 1.37 -2.12 5.64
N TYR A 56 0.26 -1.84 4.98
CA TYR A 56 -0.08 -0.48 4.62
C TYR A 56 -1.58 -0.29 4.53
N GLU A 57 -2.06 0.85 5.02
CA GLU A 57 -3.46 1.24 4.95
C GLU A 57 -3.65 2.32 3.88
N TYR A 58 -4.67 2.17 3.05
CA TYR A 58 -5.08 3.15 2.04
C TYR A 58 -6.61 3.17 1.93
N ILE A 59 -7.17 4.17 1.26
CA ILE A 59 -8.62 4.25 1.02
C ILE A 59 -8.87 3.85 -0.43
N ASP A 60 -9.83 2.95 -0.64
CA ASP A 60 -10.30 2.54 -1.95
C ASP A 60 -11.70 3.11 -2.17
N VAL A 61 -11.93 3.74 -3.32
CA VAL A 61 -13.21 4.38 -3.64
C VAL A 61 -13.71 3.85 -4.97
N LEU A 62 -14.94 3.35 -4.97
CA LEU A 62 -15.66 2.96 -6.19
C LEU A 62 -16.56 4.12 -6.63
N VAL A 63 -16.37 4.56 -7.87
CA VAL A 63 -17.18 5.61 -8.49
C VAL A 63 -17.96 4.97 -9.63
N ALA A 64 -19.28 5.08 -9.61
CA ALA A 64 -20.10 4.65 -10.73
C ALA A 64 -19.79 5.51 -11.96
N VAL A 65 -19.49 4.87 -13.09
CA VAL A 65 -19.25 5.50 -14.38
C VAL A 65 -20.34 5.02 -15.33
N GLY A 66 -21.31 5.89 -15.62
CA GLY A 66 -22.41 5.58 -16.53
C GLY A 66 -23.42 6.73 -16.57
N HIS A 67 -24.06 6.93 -17.73
CA HIS A 67 -25.16 7.88 -17.94
C HIS A 67 -26.27 7.09 -18.64
N GLY A 68 -27.33 6.72 -17.91
CA GLY A 68 -28.42 5.91 -18.45
C GLY A 68 -28.30 4.42 -18.09
N ALA A 69 -29.15 3.58 -18.70
CA ALA A 69 -29.49 2.21 -18.28
C ALA A 69 -28.33 1.18 -18.25
N ASP A 70 -27.10 1.59 -18.55
CA ASP A 70 -25.86 0.81 -18.52
C ASP A 70 -25.03 1.09 -17.24
N THR A 71 -25.66 0.90 -16.07
CA THR A 71 -25.08 1.18 -14.75
C THR A 71 -24.00 0.17 -14.29
N SER A 72 -23.31 -0.52 -15.21
CA SER A 72 -22.43 -1.65 -14.86
C SER A 72 -20.95 -1.28 -14.68
N SER A 73 -20.51 -0.12 -15.17
CA SER A 73 -19.09 0.25 -15.10
C SER A 73 -18.79 1.03 -13.82
N THR A 74 -17.86 0.53 -13.01
CA THR A 74 -17.38 1.19 -11.80
C THR A 74 -15.89 1.45 -11.95
N SER A 75 -15.47 2.70 -11.71
CA SER A 75 -14.07 3.08 -11.70
C SER A 75 -13.54 3.00 -10.27
N ARG A 76 -12.41 2.30 -10.12
CA ARG A 76 -11.71 2.15 -8.86
C ARG A 76 -10.67 3.25 -8.71
N LEU A 77 -10.71 3.96 -7.59
CA LEU A 77 -9.77 5.03 -7.25
C LEU A 77 -9.10 4.75 -5.91
N ILE A 78 -7.78 4.91 -5.87
CA ILE A 78 -6.99 4.81 -4.66
C ILE A 78 -6.77 6.22 -4.11
N VAL A 79 -7.06 6.40 -2.82
CA VAL A 79 -6.81 7.62 -2.07
C VAL A 79 -5.77 7.34 -0.99
N ASP A 80 -4.66 8.07 -1.03
CA ASP A 80 -3.63 8.00 0.00
C ASP A 80 -3.14 9.38 0.43
N VAL A 81 -3.35 9.68 1.71
CA VAL A 81 -2.99 10.94 2.37
C VAL A 81 -1.49 11.06 2.70
N ASP A 82 -0.74 9.96 2.57
CA ASP A 82 0.67 9.90 2.94
C ASP A 82 1.60 9.83 1.74
N PHE A 83 1.07 10.00 0.53
CA PHE A 83 1.77 9.75 -0.72
C PHE A 83 3.12 10.47 -0.80
N ARG A 84 3.17 11.79 -0.56
CA ARG A 84 4.43 12.56 -0.57
C ARG A 84 5.46 12.02 0.42
N SER A 85 5.03 11.68 1.63
CA SER A 85 5.93 11.18 2.68
C SER A 85 6.60 9.86 2.29
N GLN A 86 5.92 9.04 1.48
CA GLN A 86 6.48 7.78 0.97
C GLN A 86 7.70 7.98 0.07
N PHE A 87 7.98 9.20 -0.42
CA PHE A 87 9.09 9.51 -1.33
C PHE A 87 10.12 10.48 -0.73
N GLN A 88 10.00 10.85 0.54
CA GLN A 88 11.02 11.68 1.19
C GLN A 88 12.32 10.90 1.40
N LEU A 89 13.46 11.55 1.14
CA LEU A 89 14.80 10.99 1.33
C LEU A 89 15.53 11.75 2.44
N ALA A 90 16.45 11.08 3.14
CA ALA A 90 17.24 11.70 4.20
C ALA A 90 18.26 12.72 3.66
N ARG A 91 18.85 12.44 2.49
CA ARG A 91 19.77 13.33 1.77
C ARG A 91 19.40 13.34 0.29
N PRO A 92 18.35 14.08 -0.11
CA PRO A 92 17.99 14.19 -1.51
C PRO A 92 19.02 15.08 -2.24
N ALA A 93 19.28 14.76 -3.51
CA ALA A 93 19.93 15.69 -4.41
C ALA A 93 19.02 16.93 -4.58
N PRO A 94 19.56 18.14 -4.81
CA PRO A 94 18.76 19.38 -4.86
C PRO A 94 17.59 19.31 -5.86
N TRP A 95 17.82 18.72 -7.04
CA TRP A 95 16.76 18.52 -8.04
C TRP A 95 15.65 17.58 -7.57
N TYR A 96 16.00 16.56 -6.77
CA TYR A 96 15.02 15.62 -6.22
C TYR A 96 14.23 16.26 -5.07
N ALA A 97 14.89 17.08 -4.24
CA ALA A 97 14.21 17.86 -3.21
C ALA A 97 13.11 18.74 -3.84
N HIS A 98 13.44 19.42 -4.94
CA HIS A 98 12.49 20.22 -5.72
C HIS A 98 11.36 19.39 -6.37
N LEU A 99 11.66 18.20 -6.88
CA LEU A 99 10.63 17.29 -7.37
C LEU A 99 9.69 16.84 -6.24
N SER A 100 10.25 16.44 -5.11
CA SER A 100 9.50 15.90 -3.97
C SER A 100 8.58 16.95 -3.32
N SER A 101 8.99 18.22 -3.30
CA SER A 101 8.18 19.33 -2.76
C SER A 101 6.94 19.63 -3.60
N ARG A 102 6.98 19.31 -4.90
CA ARG A 102 5.87 19.48 -5.85
C ARG A 102 4.90 18.30 -5.89
N LEU A 103 5.24 17.16 -5.27
CA LEU A 103 4.35 16.00 -5.26
C LEU A 103 3.08 16.31 -4.48
N PRO A 104 1.90 15.86 -4.94
CA PRO A 104 0.68 16.07 -4.18
C PRO A 104 0.79 15.38 -2.81
N PRO A 105 0.40 16.04 -1.70
CA PRO A 105 0.44 15.41 -0.37
C PRO A 105 -0.52 14.22 -0.32
N VAL A 106 -1.68 14.35 -0.98
CA VAL A 106 -2.70 13.32 -1.13
C VAL A 106 -2.71 12.83 -2.57
N PHE A 107 -2.54 11.54 -2.77
CA PHE A 107 -2.78 10.91 -4.07
C PHE A 107 -4.26 10.52 -4.18
N VAL A 108 -4.87 10.85 -5.32
CA VAL A 108 -6.20 10.38 -5.71
C VAL A 108 -6.13 9.98 -7.18
N GLY A 109 -6.41 8.72 -7.49
CA GLY A 109 -6.39 8.28 -8.88
C GLY A 109 -6.52 6.78 -9.07
N PRO A 110 -6.65 6.31 -10.32
CA PRO A 110 -6.76 4.90 -10.61
C PRO A 110 -5.46 4.13 -10.27
N PRO A 111 -5.55 2.82 -9.98
CA PRO A 111 -4.39 1.96 -9.69
C PRO A 111 -3.27 2.04 -10.73
N GLU A 112 -3.62 2.23 -12.01
CA GLU A 112 -2.71 2.29 -13.14
C GLU A 112 -1.83 3.53 -13.07
N LYS A 113 -2.44 4.68 -12.79
CA LYS A 113 -1.74 5.95 -12.62
C LYS A 113 -0.84 5.90 -11.39
N LEU A 114 -1.29 5.25 -10.32
CA LEU A 114 -0.47 5.04 -9.12
C LEU A 114 0.77 4.21 -9.42
N ARG A 115 0.62 3.10 -10.17
CA ARG A 115 1.73 2.21 -10.56
C ARG A 115 2.81 2.96 -11.33
N GLN A 116 2.39 3.77 -12.31
CA GLN A 116 3.29 4.60 -13.12
C GLN A 116 3.99 5.67 -12.28
N ALA A 117 3.24 6.40 -11.45
CA ALA A 117 3.80 7.43 -10.58
C ALA A 117 4.83 6.84 -9.61
N VAL A 118 4.50 5.72 -8.95
CA VAL A 118 5.41 5.02 -8.05
C VAL A 118 6.69 4.59 -8.77
N ALA A 119 6.59 4.03 -9.98
CA ALA A 119 7.75 3.59 -10.76
C ALA A 119 8.69 4.77 -11.06
N LEU A 120 8.16 5.88 -11.59
CA LEU A 120 8.93 7.08 -11.91
C LEU A 120 9.60 7.69 -10.67
N LEU A 121 8.83 7.82 -9.58
CA LEU A 121 9.35 8.40 -8.32
C LEU A 121 10.39 7.53 -7.65
N CYS A 122 10.26 6.20 -7.74
CA CYS A 122 11.29 5.28 -7.26
C CYS A 122 12.55 5.38 -8.10
N MET A 123 12.46 5.45 -9.43
CA MET A 123 13.62 5.65 -10.29
C MET A 123 14.36 6.96 -9.98
N ALA A 124 13.60 8.06 -9.83
CA ALA A 124 14.15 9.35 -9.42
C ALA A 124 14.79 9.28 -8.02
N ALA A 125 14.14 8.61 -7.06
CA ALA A 125 14.68 8.45 -5.71
C ALA A 125 16.00 7.69 -5.71
N GLN A 126 16.07 6.61 -6.48
CA GLN A 126 17.29 5.81 -6.62
C GLN A 126 18.43 6.60 -7.23
N ARG A 127 18.15 7.38 -8.28
CA ARG A 127 19.14 8.28 -8.89
C ARG A 127 19.67 9.27 -7.88
N SER A 128 18.77 9.95 -7.15
CA SER A 128 19.15 10.89 -6.10
C SER A 128 20.02 10.26 -5.01
N LEU A 129 19.69 9.04 -4.58
CA LEU A 129 20.47 8.32 -3.57
C LEU A 129 21.87 7.99 -4.09
N ARG A 130 21.98 7.47 -5.32
CA ARG A 130 23.27 7.14 -5.94
C ARG A 130 24.16 8.38 -6.11
N GLU A 131 23.60 9.50 -6.59
CA GLU A 131 24.32 10.77 -6.71
C GLU A 131 24.79 11.31 -5.36
N SER A 132 24.05 11.02 -4.29
CA SER A 132 24.41 11.39 -2.92
C SER A 132 25.33 10.37 -2.23
N GLY A 133 25.88 9.40 -2.96
CA GLY A 133 26.75 8.34 -2.43
C GLY A 133 26.07 7.37 -1.46
N LEU A 134 24.73 7.29 -1.49
CA LEU A 134 23.93 6.45 -0.61
C LEU A 134 23.53 5.14 -1.29
N HIS A 135 23.59 4.05 -0.53
CA HIS A 135 23.00 2.78 -0.94
C HIS A 135 21.48 2.91 -1.09
N VAL A 136 20.91 2.27 -2.11
CA VAL A 136 19.47 2.23 -2.34
C VAL A 136 18.86 1.13 -1.46
N PRO A 137 18.10 1.46 -0.41
CA PRO A 137 17.53 0.43 0.42
C PRO A 137 16.39 -0.32 -0.32
N PRO A 138 16.09 -1.57 0.08
CA PRO A 138 15.11 -2.42 -0.62
C PRO A 138 13.71 -1.80 -0.67
N TRP A 139 13.31 -1.03 0.35
CA TRP A 139 12.01 -0.34 0.38
C TRP A 139 11.88 0.85 -0.57
N ARG A 140 12.94 1.20 -1.32
CA ARG A 140 12.95 2.23 -2.38
C ARG A 140 12.93 1.63 -3.79
N ARG A 141 12.75 0.32 -3.89
CA ARG A 141 12.53 -0.36 -5.17
C ARG A 141 11.05 -0.25 -5.57
N PRO A 142 10.74 -0.06 -6.88
CA PRO A 142 9.37 0.06 -7.35
C PRO A 142 8.48 -1.11 -6.92
N SER A 143 9.00 -2.35 -6.97
CA SER A 143 8.28 -3.56 -6.58
C SER A 143 7.80 -3.51 -5.13
N TYR A 144 8.67 -3.11 -4.21
CA TYR A 144 8.34 -2.96 -2.79
C TYR A 144 7.27 -1.88 -2.57
N VAL A 145 7.48 -0.71 -3.19
CA VAL A 145 6.60 0.44 -2.96
C VAL A 145 5.22 0.17 -3.58
N GLN A 146 5.15 -0.46 -4.75
CA GLN A 146 3.88 -0.85 -5.37
C GLN A 146 3.08 -1.86 -4.53
N ALA A 147 3.75 -2.78 -3.83
CA ALA A 147 3.09 -3.77 -2.96
C ALA A 147 2.22 -3.13 -1.84
N LYS A 148 2.49 -1.86 -1.49
CA LYS A 148 1.69 -1.10 -0.51
C LYS A 148 0.25 -0.86 -0.94
N TRP A 149 0.00 -0.64 -2.23
CA TRP A 149 -1.34 -0.32 -2.74
C TRP A 149 -1.89 -1.38 -3.68
N LEU A 150 -0.99 -2.12 -4.31
CA LEU A 150 -1.28 -3.15 -5.29
C LEU A 150 -0.80 -4.46 -4.68
N PRO A 151 -1.61 -5.13 -3.84
CA PRO A 151 -1.27 -6.48 -3.41
C PRO A 151 -0.99 -7.29 -4.67
N CYS A 152 0.15 -7.96 -4.69
CA CYS A 152 0.54 -8.78 -5.82
C CYS A 152 -0.63 -9.73 -6.10
N ARG A 153 -1.29 -9.57 -7.25
CA ARG A 153 -2.19 -10.60 -7.75
C ARG A 153 -1.28 -11.79 -8.04
N GLY A 154 -1.15 -12.68 -7.06
CA GLY A 154 -0.64 -14.01 -7.30
C GLY A 154 -1.38 -14.53 -8.52
N VAL A 155 -0.63 -15.01 -9.49
CA VAL A 155 -1.10 -15.62 -10.72
C VAL A 155 -2.33 -16.49 -10.43
N GLN A 156 -3.51 -15.98 -10.79
CA GLN A 156 -4.67 -16.80 -11.12
C GLN A 156 -5.16 -16.33 -12.49
N ALA A 157 -4.28 -16.52 -13.47
CA ALA A 157 -4.74 -17.08 -14.73
C ALA A 157 -5.02 -18.56 -14.45
N SER A 158 -6.26 -18.89 -14.08
CA SER A 158 -6.81 -20.18 -14.46
C SER A 158 -7.85 -19.90 -15.53
N ALA A 159 -7.40 -19.96 -16.77
CA ALA A 159 -8.28 -20.23 -17.88
C ALA A 159 -9.13 -21.46 -17.53
N LEU A 160 -10.45 -21.31 -17.56
CA LEU A 160 -11.37 -22.44 -17.58
C LEU A 160 -11.26 -23.09 -18.97
N PRO A 161 -11.14 -24.43 -19.08
CA PRO A 161 -11.18 -25.10 -20.37
C PRO A 161 -12.60 -25.03 -20.98
N PRO A 162 -12.75 -25.05 -22.31
CA PRO A 162 -14.05 -25.17 -22.95
C PRO A 162 -14.48 -26.63 -23.00
N GLY A 163 -15.68 -26.91 -22.52
CA GLY A 163 -16.38 -28.19 -22.68
C GLY A 163 -17.33 -28.41 -21.50
N GLY A 164 -18.62 -28.66 -21.66
CA GLY A 164 -19.49 -28.74 -22.81
C GLY A 164 -20.94 -28.82 -22.30
N GLU A 165 -21.85 -28.30 -23.10
CA GLU A 165 -23.27 -28.65 -23.26
C GLU A 165 -24.28 -28.76 -22.08
N SER A 166 -25.25 -27.84 -22.14
CA SER A 166 -26.72 -28.03 -22.19
C SER A 166 -27.62 -27.90 -20.93
N ALA A 167 -28.46 -26.86 -21.04
CA ALA A 167 -29.92 -26.81 -20.81
C ALA A 167 -30.54 -26.55 -19.41
N ALA A 168 -31.08 -25.32 -19.32
CA ALA A 168 -32.50 -24.99 -19.06
C ALA A 168 -32.99 -24.56 -17.65
N ALA A 169 -33.67 -23.39 -17.68
CA ALA A 169 -34.88 -22.97 -16.97
C ALA A 169 -34.81 -22.33 -15.56
N ALA A 170 -34.90 -20.99 -15.59
CA ALA A 170 -35.92 -20.11 -14.99
C ALA A 170 -36.20 -20.03 -13.47
N ASN A 171 -36.20 -18.75 -13.05
CA ASN A 171 -37.00 -18.05 -12.03
C ASN A 171 -36.55 -18.00 -10.56
N GLY A 172 -36.34 -16.73 -10.13
CA GLY A 172 -36.97 -16.15 -8.94
C GLY A 172 -36.18 -16.23 -7.64
N GLY A 173 -35.75 -15.10 -7.10
CA GLY A 173 -35.29 -15.03 -5.71
C GLY A 173 -34.44 -13.80 -5.41
N ASP A 174 -35.09 -12.80 -4.82
CA ASP A 174 -34.48 -11.68 -4.11
C ASP A 174 -33.54 -12.21 -2.99
N GLY A 175 -32.30 -11.72 -2.94
CA GLY A 175 -31.26 -12.20 -2.03
C GLY A 175 -30.10 -11.20 -1.93
N PRO A 176 -29.46 -11.05 -0.75
CA PRO A 176 -28.70 -9.86 -0.40
C PRO A 176 -27.43 -9.72 -1.25
N ARG A 177 -27.18 -8.48 -1.70
CA ARG A 177 -25.93 -8.02 -2.33
C ARG A 177 -24.73 -8.55 -1.55
N ALA A 178 -23.99 -9.48 -2.13
CA ALA A 178 -22.79 -10.05 -1.55
C ALA A 178 -21.76 -8.94 -1.28
N VAL A 179 -21.57 -8.60 -0.01
CA VAL A 179 -20.36 -7.94 0.46
C VAL A 179 -19.21 -8.89 0.15
N VAL A 180 -18.37 -8.53 -0.81
CA VAL A 180 -17.13 -9.26 -1.08
C VAL A 180 -16.19 -9.01 0.09
N GLN A 181 -16.31 -9.85 1.11
CA GLN A 181 -15.44 -9.85 2.28
C GLN A 181 -14.16 -10.59 1.93
N TRP A 182 -13.09 -9.84 1.70
CA TRP A 182 -11.76 -10.41 1.51
C TRP A 182 -11.22 -10.85 2.88
N SER A 183 -11.36 -12.14 3.18
CA SER A 183 -10.75 -12.76 4.35
C SER A 183 -9.46 -13.45 3.91
N VAL A 184 -8.31 -12.86 4.22
CA VAL A 184 -7.02 -13.56 4.09
C VAL A 184 -6.81 -14.39 5.34
N GLY A 185 -6.69 -15.70 5.15
CA GLY A 185 -6.58 -16.71 6.19
C GLY A 185 -5.51 -16.38 7.22
N LYS A 186 -5.93 -16.29 8.49
CA LYS A 186 -5.02 -16.20 9.63
C LYS A 186 -4.56 -17.62 9.95
N GLU A 187 -3.49 -18.09 9.32
CA GLU A 187 -2.91 -19.38 9.66
C GLU A 187 -2.41 -19.36 11.11
N ARG A 188 -2.96 -20.27 11.90
CA ARG A 188 -2.72 -20.41 13.34
C ARG A 188 -1.33 -21.02 13.51
N ARG A 189 -0.39 -20.28 14.11
CA ARG A 189 0.89 -20.86 14.54
C ARG A 189 0.61 -22.06 15.47
N ARG A 190 0.86 -23.27 14.97
CA ARG A 190 0.96 -24.46 15.81
C ARG A 190 2.19 -24.31 16.71
N ARG A 191 1.97 -24.28 18.02
CA ARG A 191 3.01 -24.50 19.03
C ARG A 191 3.57 -25.90 18.83
N GLY A 192 4.82 -25.99 18.40
CA GLY A 192 5.65 -27.19 18.49
C GLY A 192 6.92 -26.80 19.25
N GLY A 193 7.05 -27.28 20.48
CA GLY A 193 8.20 -27.04 21.33
C GLY A 193 9.42 -27.84 20.88
N GLY A 194 10.60 -27.25 21.07
CA GLY A 194 11.89 -27.89 20.90
C GLY A 194 12.96 -27.08 21.61
N HIS A 195 13.17 -27.37 22.90
CA HIS A 195 14.37 -26.96 23.63
C HIS A 195 15.58 -27.69 23.04
N ARG A 196 16.62 -26.98 22.58
CA ARG A 196 18.03 -27.43 22.68
C ARG A 196 19.00 -26.23 22.70
N ARG A 197 19.48 -25.94 23.92
CA ARG A 197 20.85 -25.56 24.38
C ARG A 197 21.73 -24.59 23.56
N SER A 198 22.01 -23.47 24.24
CA SER A 198 23.31 -22.81 24.54
C SER A 198 24.51 -22.98 23.59
N GLY A 199 25.09 -21.84 23.23
CA GLY A 199 26.46 -21.69 22.77
C GLY A 199 26.88 -20.21 22.79
N LEU A 200 26.93 -19.62 23.98
CA LEU A 200 27.61 -18.35 24.22
C LEU A 200 29.11 -18.65 24.34
N SER A 201 29.94 -18.10 23.45
CA SER A 201 31.34 -17.84 23.74
C SER A 201 31.86 -16.76 22.80
N VAL A 202 32.20 -15.61 23.37
CA VAL A 202 33.12 -14.62 22.79
C VAL A 202 33.92 -14.05 23.97
N GLU A 203 35.06 -14.66 24.24
CA GLU A 203 36.13 -14.14 25.07
C GLU A 203 36.95 -13.18 24.21
N LEU A 204 36.91 -11.88 24.51
CA LEU A 204 37.87 -10.88 24.04
C LEU A 204 37.98 -9.76 25.09
N SER A 205 39.12 -9.68 25.76
CA SER A 205 39.70 -8.49 26.42
C SER A 205 41.16 -8.86 26.71
N ASP A 206 42.06 -8.64 25.76
CA ASP A 206 42.84 -7.41 25.52
C ASP A 206 43.77 -7.03 26.68
N SER A 207 45.06 -7.22 26.39
CA SER A 207 46.19 -6.86 27.25
C SER A 207 46.64 -5.45 26.88
N GLY A 208 46.55 -4.51 27.81
CA GLY A 208 47.08 -3.15 27.64
C GLY A 208 47.73 -2.66 28.92
N ALA A 209 49.06 -2.81 28.97
CA ALA A 209 49.92 -2.34 30.05
C ALA A 209 49.89 -0.82 30.22
N GLY A 210 49.96 -0.36 31.47
CA GLY A 210 50.15 1.04 31.83
C GLY A 210 50.88 1.10 33.18
N GLU A 211 52.21 1.04 33.11
CA GLU A 211 53.13 1.16 34.22
C GLU A 211 53.29 2.62 34.67
N VAL A 212 53.70 2.75 35.92
CA VAL A 212 53.79 3.91 36.79
C VAL A 212 54.82 4.97 36.38
N SER A 213 54.53 6.24 36.72
CA SER A 213 55.38 7.10 37.57
C SER A 213 54.59 8.32 38.05
#